data_AF-N0ASS7-F1
#
_entry.id   AF-N0ASS7-F1
#
_cell.length_a   1.000
_cell.length_b   1.000
_cell.length_c   1.000
_cell.angle_alpha   90.00
_cell.angle_beta   90.00
_cell.angle_gamma   90.00
#
_symmetry.space_group_name_H-M   'P 1'
#
loop_
_entity.id
_entity.type
_entity.pdbx_description
1 polymer ?
#
loop_
_entity_poly.entity_id
_entity_poly.type
_entity_poly.pdbx_seq_one_letter_code
_entity_poly.pdbx_strand_id
1 'polypeptide(L)'
;MRIGFIGTGVMGSRMVRKLLQAGYQVMVYNRSPEKAKALSGLGALRKEDIASLARKSDVICTCLPMPKDVSDVYLGSDGVLENAKPHTICLDFTTVGTETSRAIFSKALEKGIGYLDAPVSGGPEGVDQGTLTIMVGGGMSAFLKIVPILEVLGEKIEYLGPSGSGSTAKLINQYLVAVHSIAASEAMVAGTALGLDSEQLYRLLKVSYGDSRILRRHMNQFVLDREFEPGGAMKYLHKDVALANNLFEQAGLKQFLGRIAEQSFAGAMEQGLSENDMSAIIKPLEKECNVVVSRRGFN
;
A
#
# COMPACT_ATOMS: atom_id res chain seq x y z
N MET A 1 15.84 13.42 -15.56
CA MET A 1 14.63 13.96 -14.89
C MET A 1 14.92 14.08 -13.41
N ARG A 2 14.54 15.19 -12.78
CA ARG A 2 14.60 15.42 -11.33
C ARG A 2 13.32 14.93 -10.69
N ILE A 3 13.45 14.06 -9.70
CA ILE A 3 12.32 13.47 -8.97
C ILE A 3 12.19 14.17 -7.64
N GLY A 4 11.01 14.73 -7.35
CA GLY A 4 10.62 15.09 -6.00
C GLY A 4 9.86 13.93 -5.38
N PHE A 5 10.17 13.54 -4.15
CA PHE A 5 9.49 12.46 -3.45
C PHE A 5 8.94 12.96 -2.11
N ILE A 6 7.62 12.90 -1.95
CA ILE A 6 6.90 13.35 -0.76
C ILE A 6 6.35 12.14 0.00
N GLY A 7 6.82 11.96 1.23
CA GLY A 7 6.47 10.81 2.07
C GLY A 7 7.57 9.74 2.07
N THR A 8 8.43 9.77 3.07
CA THR A 8 9.59 8.86 3.20
C THR A 8 9.38 7.83 4.30
N GLY A 9 8.18 7.26 4.36
CA GLY A 9 7.84 6.15 5.25
C GLY A 9 8.52 4.83 4.87
N VAL A 10 7.97 3.71 5.34
CA VAL A 10 8.51 2.35 5.09
C VAL A 10 8.68 2.07 3.60
N MET A 11 7.64 2.33 2.80
CA MET A 11 7.68 2.14 1.34
C MET A 11 8.46 3.26 0.65
N GLY A 12 8.10 4.53 0.89
CA GLY A 12 8.70 5.67 0.20
C GLY A 12 10.22 5.79 0.37
N SER A 13 10.77 5.50 1.56
CA SER A 13 12.22 5.53 1.76
C SER A 13 12.97 4.47 0.94
N ARG A 14 12.38 3.28 0.76
CA ARG A 14 12.93 2.22 -0.10
C ARG A 14 12.85 2.60 -1.57
N MET A 15 11.72 3.16 -2.00
CA MET A 15 11.54 3.64 -3.37
C MET A 15 12.57 4.72 -3.71
N VAL A 16 12.80 5.68 -2.81
CA VAL A 16 13.85 6.70 -2.99
C VAL A 16 15.23 6.07 -3.15
N ARG A 17 15.58 5.07 -2.34
CA ARG A 17 16.88 4.37 -2.46
C ARG A 17 17.04 3.73 -3.83
N LYS A 18 16.02 3.03 -4.33
CA LYS A 18 16.05 2.40 -5.68
C LYS A 18 16.23 3.45 -6.78
N LEU A 19 15.52 4.57 -6.67
CA LEU A 19 15.64 5.67 -7.64
C LEU A 19 17.04 6.31 -7.63
N LEU A 20 17.64 6.51 -6.45
CA LEU A 20 19.01 7.00 -6.33
C LEU A 20 20.02 6.01 -6.92
N GLN A 21 19.87 4.72 -6.63
CA GLN A 21 20.73 3.65 -7.19
C GLN A 21 20.64 3.56 -8.71
N ALA A 22 19.48 3.86 -9.29
CA ALA A 22 19.28 3.97 -10.74
C ALA A 22 19.85 5.27 -11.34
N GLY A 23 20.49 6.13 -10.54
CA GLY A 23 21.15 7.35 -11.00
C GLY A 23 20.25 8.58 -11.13
N TYR A 24 19.01 8.52 -10.65
CA TYR A 24 18.14 9.70 -10.64
C TYR A 24 18.55 10.72 -9.57
N GLN A 25 18.38 12.00 -9.88
CA GLN A 25 18.45 13.06 -8.87
C GLN A 25 17.13 13.12 -8.11
N VAL A 26 17.17 12.73 -6.83
CA VAL A 26 15.98 12.68 -5.97
C VAL A 26 16.03 13.75 -4.90
N MET A 27 15.01 14.62 -4.87
CA MET A 27 14.72 15.51 -3.76
C MET A 27 13.66 14.88 -2.87
N VAL A 28 13.78 15.05 -1.56
CA VAL A 28 12.85 14.43 -0.60
C VAL A 28 12.25 15.44 0.34
N TYR A 29 10.97 15.26 0.64
CA TYR A 29 10.27 15.97 1.71
C TYR A 29 9.44 14.98 2.52
N ASN A 30 9.40 15.19 3.83
CA ASN A 30 8.54 14.45 4.73
C ASN A 30 8.16 15.33 5.92
N ARG A 31 6.91 15.26 6.37
CA ARG A 31 6.41 16.03 7.52
C ARG A 31 7.26 15.86 8.78
N SER A 32 7.76 14.65 9.02
CA SER A 32 8.78 14.36 10.05
C SER A 32 10.17 14.44 9.40
N PRO A 33 10.95 15.51 9.63
CA PRO A 33 12.18 15.77 8.88
C PRO A 33 13.27 14.70 9.06
N GLU A 34 13.24 13.97 10.18
CA GLU A 34 14.19 12.91 10.54
C GLU A 34 14.16 11.78 9.51
N LYS A 35 12.96 11.42 9.02
CA LYS A 35 12.79 10.37 8.00
C LYS A 35 13.40 10.77 6.65
N ALA A 36 13.36 12.06 6.31
CA ALA A 36 14.01 12.58 5.11
C ALA A 36 15.53 12.70 5.30
N LYS A 37 15.99 13.11 6.49
CA LYS A 37 17.41 13.27 6.83
C LYS A 37 18.21 11.97 6.65
N ALA A 38 17.62 10.82 7.00
CA ALA A 38 18.25 9.52 6.83
C ALA A 38 18.61 9.20 5.35
N LEU A 39 17.91 9.80 4.38
CA LEU A 39 18.15 9.58 2.95
C LEU A 39 19.21 10.52 2.37
N SER A 40 19.54 11.62 3.06
CA SER A 40 20.57 12.55 2.58
C SER A 40 21.96 11.94 2.56
N GLY A 41 22.27 11.03 3.50
CA GLY A 41 23.52 10.26 3.48
C GLY A 41 23.66 9.34 2.25
N LEU A 42 22.56 9.10 1.52
CA LEU A 42 22.51 8.29 0.30
C LEU A 42 22.44 9.13 -0.98
N GLY A 43 22.59 10.46 -0.87
CA GLY A 43 22.55 11.39 -2.01
C GLY A 43 21.19 12.05 -2.25
N ALA A 44 20.18 11.81 -1.42
CA ALA A 44 18.90 12.52 -1.53
C ALA A 44 19.01 13.98 -1.11
N LEU A 45 18.48 14.89 -1.92
CA LEU A 45 18.45 16.32 -1.63
C LEU A 45 17.21 16.68 -0.80
N ARG A 46 17.36 16.78 0.52
CA ARG A 46 16.27 17.22 1.40
C ARG A 46 15.76 18.61 1.01
N LYS A 47 14.44 18.80 1.11
CA LYS A 47 13.74 20.08 1.02
C LYS A 47 13.01 20.35 2.33
N GLU A 48 12.87 21.63 2.67
CA GLU A 48 12.22 22.08 3.91
C GLU A 48 10.69 22.16 3.76
N ASP A 49 10.20 22.25 2.52
CA ASP A 49 8.76 22.37 2.22
C ASP A 49 8.40 21.76 0.85
N ILE A 50 7.10 21.57 0.63
CA ILE A 50 6.55 21.04 -0.62
C ILE A 50 6.78 22.01 -1.78
N ALA A 51 6.66 23.31 -1.55
CA ALA A 51 6.79 24.34 -2.58
C ALA A 51 8.18 24.33 -3.26
N SER A 52 9.25 24.30 -2.47
CA SER A 52 10.63 24.28 -2.93
C SER A 52 11.01 22.97 -3.62
N LEU A 53 10.38 21.86 -3.23
CA LEU A 53 10.48 20.57 -3.93
C LEU A 53 9.75 20.62 -5.28
N ALA A 54 8.49 21.05 -5.29
CA ALA A 54 7.63 21.05 -6.47
C ALA A 54 8.20 21.92 -7.61
N ARG A 55 8.66 23.14 -7.28
CA ARG A 55 9.23 24.09 -8.28
C ARG A 55 10.49 23.58 -9.00
N LYS A 56 11.18 22.58 -8.43
CA LYS A 56 12.43 22.03 -8.94
C LYS A 56 12.28 20.62 -9.54
N SER A 57 11.08 20.05 -9.49
CA SER A 57 10.82 18.67 -9.88
C SER A 57 10.22 18.59 -11.28
N ASP A 58 10.68 17.61 -12.05
CA ASP A 58 10.06 17.27 -13.35
C ASP A 58 8.98 16.18 -13.11
N VAL A 59 9.23 15.29 -12.14
CA VAL A 59 8.26 14.30 -11.64
C VAL A 59 8.14 14.44 -10.13
N ILE A 60 6.92 14.39 -9.59
CA ILE A 60 6.65 14.42 -8.16
C ILE A 60 5.94 13.13 -7.77
N CYS A 61 6.60 12.34 -6.92
CA CYS A 61 6.07 11.10 -6.39
C CYS A 61 5.51 11.30 -4.98
N THR A 62 4.38 10.66 -4.68
CA THR A 62 3.81 10.59 -3.32
C THR A 62 3.67 9.14 -2.84
N CYS A 63 3.96 8.89 -1.57
CA CYS A 63 3.65 7.62 -0.90
C CYS A 63 3.30 7.90 0.56
N LEU A 64 2.00 8.09 0.81
CA LEU A 64 1.46 8.68 2.04
C LEU A 64 0.56 7.68 2.80
N PRO A 65 0.27 7.91 4.10
CA PRO A 65 -0.50 6.94 4.88
C PRO A 65 -2.00 6.96 4.58
N MET A 66 -2.61 8.16 4.50
CA MET A 66 -4.06 8.32 4.39
C MET A 66 -4.49 9.13 3.15
N PRO A 67 -5.71 8.91 2.61
CA PRO A 67 -6.28 9.74 1.55
C PRO A 67 -6.27 11.24 1.86
N LYS A 68 -6.54 11.61 3.12
CA LYS A 68 -6.49 13.01 3.55
C LYS A 68 -5.09 13.61 3.37
N ASP A 69 -4.03 12.88 3.71
CA ASP A 69 -2.66 13.36 3.52
C ASP A 69 -2.36 13.64 2.04
N VAL A 70 -2.88 12.79 1.14
CA VAL A 70 -2.74 12.97 -0.32
C VAL A 70 -3.48 14.23 -0.77
N SER A 71 -4.75 14.40 -0.38
CA SER A 71 -5.51 15.60 -0.70
C SER A 71 -4.84 16.86 -0.17
N ASP A 72 -4.35 16.86 1.07
CA ASP A 72 -3.68 18.02 1.67
C ASP A 72 -2.37 18.35 0.93
N VAL A 73 -1.59 17.33 0.55
CA VAL A 73 -0.32 17.50 -0.19
C VAL A 73 -0.55 18.03 -1.60
N TYR A 74 -1.57 17.55 -2.32
CA TYR A 74 -1.82 17.98 -3.70
C TYR A 74 -2.63 19.28 -3.78
N LEU A 75 -3.73 19.37 -3.03
CA LEU A 75 -4.76 20.40 -3.17
C LEU A 75 -4.66 21.52 -2.13
N GLY A 76 -3.78 21.39 -1.13
CA GLY A 76 -3.56 22.44 -0.14
C GLY A 76 -3.04 23.74 -0.75
N SER A 77 -3.18 24.85 -0.03
CA SER A 77 -2.75 26.20 -0.47
C SER A 77 -1.27 26.27 -0.84
N ASP A 78 -0.42 25.54 -0.11
CA ASP A 78 1.02 25.38 -0.38
C ASP A 78 1.35 24.01 -0.96
N GLY A 79 0.33 23.35 -1.53
CA GLY A 79 0.41 22.01 -2.08
C GLY A 79 1.17 21.94 -3.40
N VAL A 80 1.29 20.71 -3.89
CA VAL A 80 1.99 20.39 -5.13
C VAL A 80 1.37 21.13 -6.32
N LEU A 81 0.04 21.16 -6.44
CA LEU A 81 -0.60 21.75 -7.61
C LEU A 81 -0.46 23.28 -7.66
N GLU A 82 -0.29 23.96 -6.53
CA GLU A 82 -0.06 25.41 -6.50
C GLU A 82 1.41 25.80 -6.80
N ASN A 83 2.35 24.85 -6.69
CA ASN A 83 3.78 25.15 -6.77
C ASN A 83 4.52 24.43 -7.90
N ALA A 84 3.97 23.35 -8.45
CA ALA A 84 4.56 22.63 -9.56
C ALA A 84 4.48 23.48 -10.85
N LYS A 85 5.43 23.23 -11.76
CA LYS A 85 5.45 23.89 -13.06
C LYS A 85 4.48 23.18 -14.01
N PRO A 86 3.94 23.89 -15.03
CA PRO A 86 3.27 23.22 -16.13
C PRO A 86 4.16 22.11 -16.72
N HIS A 87 3.52 21.03 -17.16
CA HIS A 87 4.15 19.81 -17.67
C HIS A 87 4.89 18.93 -16.64
N THR A 88 4.90 19.29 -15.35
CA THR A 88 5.28 18.36 -14.27
C THR A 88 4.33 17.16 -14.28
N ILE A 89 4.85 15.96 -13.96
CA ILE A 89 4.03 14.75 -13.81
C ILE A 89 4.00 14.34 -12.34
N CYS A 90 2.80 14.21 -11.78
CA CYS A 90 2.55 13.71 -10.45
C CYS A 90 2.24 12.22 -10.51
N LEU A 91 2.88 11.44 -9.63
CA LEU A 91 2.80 9.99 -9.57
C LEU A 91 2.49 9.56 -8.14
N ASP A 92 1.24 9.20 -7.86
CA ASP A 92 0.81 8.84 -6.51
C ASP A 92 0.79 7.32 -6.32
N PHE A 93 1.70 6.82 -5.46
CA PHE A 93 1.76 5.41 -5.08
C PHE A 93 0.85 5.08 -3.89
N THR A 94 0.12 6.06 -3.36
CA THR A 94 -0.73 5.89 -2.17
C THR A 94 -1.99 5.12 -2.51
N THR A 95 -2.40 4.20 -1.64
CA THR A 95 -3.75 3.62 -1.73
C THR A 95 -4.78 4.66 -1.27
N VAL A 96 -5.56 5.19 -2.21
CA VAL A 96 -6.65 6.15 -1.99
C VAL A 96 -7.94 5.71 -2.69
N GLY A 97 -9.05 6.40 -2.40
CA GLY A 97 -10.31 6.23 -3.11
C GLY A 97 -10.23 6.72 -4.56
N THR A 98 -11.06 6.14 -5.43
CA THR A 98 -11.16 6.50 -6.85
C THR A 98 -11.53 7.98 -7.06
N GLU A 99 -12.42 8.50 -6.23
CA GLU A 99 -12.85 9.90 -6.24
C GLU A 99 -11.70 10.86 -5.91
N THR A 100 -10.86 10.52 -4.92
CA THR A 100 -9.68 11.32 -4.57
C THR A 100 -8.73 11.44 -5.76
N SER A 101 -8.39 10.32 -6.41
CA SER A 101 -7.53 10.33 -7.60
C SER A 101 -8.13 11.17 -8.74
N ARG A 102 -9.42 11.00 -9.02
CA ARG A 102 -10.11 11.76 -10.08
C ARG A 102 -10.18 13.26 -9.78
N ALA A 103 -10.43 13.64 -8.54
CA ALA A 103 -10.47 15.05 -8.13
C ALA A 103 -9.10 15.72 -8.32
N ILE A 104 -8.03 15.06 -7.89
CA ILE A 104 -6.66 15.56 -8.07
C ILE A 104 -6.29 15.62 -9.55
N PHE A 105 -6.63 14.59 -10.32
CA PHE A 105 -6.40 14.56 -11.77
C PHE A 105 -7.04 15.75 -12.48
N SER A 106 -8.32 16.02 -12.23
CA SER A 106 -9.03 17.15 -12.83
C SER A 106 -8.37 18.50 -12.48
N LYS A 107 -7.97 18.70 -11.22
CA LYS A 107 -7.28 19.92 -10.78
C LYS A 107 -5.86 20.05 -11.33
N ALA A 108 -5.15 18.94 -11.50
CA ALA A 108 -3.84 18.94 -12.13
C ALA A 108 -3.94 19.35 -13.61
N LEU A 109 -4.95 18.84 -14.32
CA LEU A 109 -5.18 19.19 -15.73
C LEU A 109 -5.46 20.67 -15.94
N GLU A 110 -6.26 21.31 -15.07
CA GLU A 110 -6.53 22.76 -15.10
C GLU A 110 -5.24 23.60 -15.09
N LYS A 111 -4.16 23.07 -14.51
CA LYS A 111 -2.84 23.72 -14.39
C LYS A 111 -1.80 23.20 -15.39
N GLY A 112 -2.20 22.34 -16.33
CA GLY A 112 -1.29 21.71 -17.30
C GLY A 112 -0.31 20.71 -16.68
N ILE A 113 -0.66 20.14 -15.52
CA ILE A 113 0.11 19.14 -14.79
C ILE A 113 -0.46 17.75 -15.10
N GLY A 114 0.41 16.78 -15.37
CA GLY A 114 0.02 15.37 -15.51
C GLY A 114 -0.18 14.73 -14.14
N TYR A 115 -1.17 13.85 -14.00
CA TYR A 115 -1.38 13.08 -12.78
C TYR A 115 -1.65 11.62 -13.09
N LEU A 116 -1.06 10.73 -12.30
CA LEU A 116 -1.23 9.28 -12.35
C LEU A 116 -1.45 8.73 -10.95
N ASP A 117 -2.55 8.01 -10.74
CA ASP A 117 -2.70 7.11 -9.60
C ASP A 117 -2.01 5.78 -9.94
N ALA A 118 -0.94 5.46 -9.23
CA ALA A 118 -0.08 4.31 -9.49
C ALA A 118 0.17 3.45 -8.22
N PRO A 119 -0.86 3.08 -7.44
CA PRO A 119 -0.64 2.26 -6.26
C PRO A 119 0.05 0.92 -6.57
N VAL A 120 0.70 0.36 -5.55
CA VAL A 120 1.58 -0.80 -5.70
C VAL A 120 1.14 -2.01 -4.88
N SER A 121 1.55 -3.21 -5.29
CA SER A 121 1.45 -4.46 -4.55
C SER A 121 2.80 -5.18 -4.54
N GLY A 122 3.12 -5.87 -3.44
CA GLY A 122 4.42 -6.53 -3.23
C GLY A 122 5.11 -6.20 -1.90
N GLY A 123 4.65 -5.17 -1.19
CA GLY A 123 5.17 -4.78 0.12
C GLY A 123 6.62 -4.26 0.07
N PRO A 124 7.25 -4.05 1.24
CA PRO A 124 8.62 -3.52 1.32
C PRO A 124 9.64 -4.38 0.59
N GLU A 125 9.52 -5.71 0.69
CA GLU A 125 10.38 -6.68 0.00
C GLU A 125 10.34 -6.51 -1.52
N GLY A 126 9.13 -6.33 -2.09
CA GLY A 126 8.98 -6.08 -3.52
C GLY A 126 9.64 -4.79 -3.98
N VAL A 127 9.69 -3.74 -3.14
CA VAL A 127 10.44 -2.51 -3.47
C VAL A 127 11.94 -2.80 -3.52
N ASP A 128 12.46 -3.47 -2.49
CA ASP A 128 13.88 -3.76 -2.36
C ASP A 128 14.37 -4.61 -3.56
N GLN A 129 13.56 -5.59 -3.97
CA GLN A 129 13.81 -6.44 -5.13
C GLN A 129 13.52 -5.77 -6.48
N GLY A 130 12.74 -4.69 -6.53
CA GLY A 130 12.27 -4.08 -7.78
C GLY A 130 11.19 -4.90 -8.49
N THR A 131 10.41 -5.68 -7.75
CA THR A 131 9.42 -6.65 -8.25
C THR A 131 7.97 -6.24 -7.93
N LEU A 132 7.74 -4.95 -7.62
CA LEU A 132 6.39 -4.45 -7.41
C LEU A 132 5.50 -4.70 -8.62
N THR A 133 4.23 -4.99 -8.34
CA THR A 133 3.15 -4.80 -9.31
C THR A 133 2.62 -3.38 -9.15
N ILE A 134 2.65 -2.59 -10.22
CA ILE A 134 2.24 -1.19 -10.26
C ILE A 134 0.99 -1.06 -11.14
N MET A 135 -0.11 -0.60 -10.55
CA MET A 135 -1.41 -0.48 -11.19
C MET A 135 -1.66 0.99 -11.53
N VAL A 136 -1.62 1.38 -12.79
CA VAL A 136 -1.59 2.79 -13.20
C VAL A 136 -2.91 3.22 -13.85
N GLY A 137 -3.49 4.29 -13.32
CA GLY A 137 -4.57 5.06 -13.95
C GLY A 137 -4.12 6.50 -14.23
N GLY A 138 -4.68 7.12 -15.27
CA GLY A 138 -4.49 8.54 -15.57
C GLY A 138 -4.22 8.83 -17.04
N GLY A 139 -3.50 9.92 -17.31
CA GLY A 139 -3.22 10.36 -18.68
C GLY A 139 -2.19 9.48 -19.39
N MET A 140 -2.55 8.87 -20.52
CA MET A 140 -1.65 7.99 -21.30
C MET A 140 -0.31 8.66 -21.66
N SER A 141 -0.35 9.94 -22.06
CA SER A 141 0.87 10.68 -22.41
C SER A 141 1.81 10.92 -21.23
N ALA A 142 1.26 11.06 -20.02
CA ALA A 142 2.06 11.13 -18.80
C ALA A 142 2.64 9.74 -18.46
N PHE A 143 1.82 8.69 -18.53
CA PHE A 143 2.23 7.31 -18.29
C PHE A 143 3.44 6.91 -19.14
N LEU A 144 3.37 7.09 -20.46
CA LEU A 144 4.45 6.72 -21.38
C LEU A 144 5.80 7.43 -21.05
N LYS A 145 5.76 8.64 -20.50
CA LYS A 145 6.97 9.38 -20.11
C LYS A 145 7.62 8.87 -18.82
N ILE A 146 6.84 8.23 -17.94
CA ILE A 146 7.31 7.79 -16.62
C ILE A 146 7.55 6.29 -16.51
N VAL A 147 7.27 5.51 -17.56
CA VAL A 147 7.56 4.06 -17.60
C VAL A 147 8.99 3.75 -17.12
N PRO A 148 10.06 4.46 -17.55
CA PRO A 148 11.41 4.16 -17.07
C PRO A 148 11.59 4.33 -15.55
N ILE A 149 10.83 5.23 -14.91
CA ILE A 149 10.85 5.41 -13.44
C ILE A 149 10.12 4.26 -12.75
N LEU A 150 9.02 3.79 -13.34
CA LEU A 150 8.25 2.66 -12.82
C LEU A 150 9.04 1.35 -12.90
N GLU A 151 9.79 1.12 -13.98
CA GLU A 151 10.61 -0.08 -14.21
C GLU A 151 11.76 -0.23 -13.19
N VAL A 152 12.18 0.86 -12.54
CA VAL A 152 13.15 0.79 -11.43
C VAL A 152 12.54 0.19 -10.17
N LEU A 153 11.22 0.33 -10.00
CA LEU A 153 10.51 -0.04 -8.78
C LEU A 153 9.73 -1.35 -8.93
N GLY A 154 9.32 -1.70 -10.14
CA GLY A 154 8.40 -2.81 -10.39
C GLY A 154 8.75 -3.64 -11.62
N GLU A 155 8.39 -4.92 -11.53
CA GLU A 155 8.53 -5.91 -12.61
C GLU A 155 7.26 -5.97 -13.47
N LYS A 156 6.09 -5.72 -12.86
CA LYS A 156 4.79 -5.76 -13.55
C LYS A 156 4.14 -4.38 -13.49
N ILE A 157 4.08 -3.70 -14.63
CA ILE A 157 3.53 -2.35 -14.74
C ILE A 157 2.35 -2.40 -15.72
N GLU A 158 1.16 -2.05 -15.24
CA GLU A 158 -0.07 -2.15 -16.02
C GLU A 158 -0.78 -0.81 -16.08
N TYR A 159 -1.02 -0.32 -17.30
CA TYR A 159 -1.89 0.83 -17.53
C TYR A 159 -3.33 0.35 -17.68
N LEU A 160 -4.18 0.78 -16.74
CA LEU A 160 -5.55 0.30 -16.58
C LEU A 160 -6.59 1.31 -17.07
N GLY A 161 -6.15 2.41 -17.69
CA GLY A 161 -7.02 3.41 -18.29
C GLY A 161 -7.00 4.76 -17.57
N PRO A 162 -8.13 5.50 -17.56
CA PRO A 162 -8.19 6.87 -17.05
C PRO A 162 -7.95 6.94 -15.54
N SER A 163 -7.86 8.16 -14.98
CA SER A 163 -7.57 8.32 -13.56
C SER A 163 -8.64 7.67 -12.68
N GLY A 164 -8.18 7.05 -11.60
CA GLY A 164 -8.94 6.21 -10.70
C GLY A 164 -8.87 4.73 -11.06
N SER A 165 -8.45 4.33 -12.27
CA SER A 165 -8.34 2.91 -12.63
C SER A 165 -7.28 2.17 -11.80
N GLY A 166 -6.14 2.80 -11.52
CA GLY A 166 -5.10 2.21 -10.67
C GLY A 166 -5.59 2.05 -9.24
N SER A 167 -6.23 3.09 -8.70
CA SER A 167 -6.89 3.05 -7.38
C SER A 167 -7.98 1.97 -7.31
N THR A 168 -8.86 1.87 -8.30
CA THR A 168 -9.89 0.81 -8.37
C THR A 168 -9.27 -0.58 -8.29
N ALA A 169 -8.28 -0.86 -9.13
CA ALA A 169 -7.63 -2.17 -9.16
C ALA A 169 -6.93 -2.48 -7.83
N LYS A 170 -6.26 -1.49 -7.23
CA LYS A 170 -5.64 -1.66 -5.92
C LYS A 170 -6.67 -1.95 -4.83
N LEU A 171 -7.79 -1.25 -4.80
CA LEU A 171 -8.84 -1.46 -3.78
C LEU A 171 -9.48 -2.84 -3.92
N ILE A 172 -9.72 -3.33 -5.15
CA ILE A 172 -10.16 -4.72 -5.39
C ILE A 172 -9.12 -5.71 -4.86
N ASN A 173 -7.83 -5.47 -5.12
CA ASN A 173 -6.76 -6.29 -4.55
C ASN A 173 -6.79 -6.26 -3.01
N GLN A 174 -6.92 -5.09 -2.39
CA GLN A 174 -6.92 -4.98 -0.92
C GLN A 174 -8.17 -5.58 -0.27
N TYR A 175 -9.32 -5.54 -0.94
CA TYR A 175 -10.50 -6.32 -0.54
C TYR A 175 -10.18 -7.82 -0.46
N LEU A 176 -9.56 -8.38 -1.50
CA LEU A 176 -9.15 -9.80 -1.51
C LEU A 176 -8.12 -10.08 -0.42
N VAL A 177 -7.16 -9.17 -0.20
CA VAL A 177 -6.18 -9.30 0.90
C VAL A 177 -6.89 -9.39 2.25
N ALA A 178 -7.83 -8.48 2.52
CA ALA A 178 -8.57 -8.45 3.79
C ALA A 178 -9.42 -9.70 4.00
N VAL A 179 -10.23 -10.08 3.01
CA VAL A 179 -11.12 -11.26 3.11
C VAL A 179 -10.31 -12.54 3.24
N HIS A 180 -9.25 -12.73 2.44
CA HIS A 180 -8.40 -13.92 2.55
C HIS A 180 -7.65 -13.98 3.88
N SER A 181 -7.30 -12.83 4.48
CA SER A 181 -6.62 -12.79 5.77
C SER A 181 -7.48 -13.38 6.88
N ILE A 182 -8.76 -13.02 6.90
CA ILE A 182 -9.72 -13.49 7.90
C ILE A 182 -10.07 -14.95 7.65
N ALA A 183 -10.44 -15.30 6.41
CA ALA A 183 -10.77 -16.68 6.07
C ALA A 183 -9.62 -17.65 6.37
N ALA A 184 -8.37 -17.26 6.09
CA ALA A 184 -7.19 -18.05 6.44
C ALA A 184 -7.01 -18.18 7.97
N SER A 185 -7.25 -17.11 8.72
CA SER A 185 -7.11 -17.11 10.18
C SER A 185 -8.19 -17.97 10.84
N GLU A 186 -9.45 -17.83 10.42
CA GLU A 186 -10.58 -18.66 10.87
C GLU A 186 -10.33 -20.14 10.59
N ALA A 187 -9.93 -20.50 9.37
CA ALA A 187 -9.67 -21.89 9.00
C ALA A 187 -8.56 -22.52 9.85
N MET A 188 -7.47 -21.78 10.09
CA MET A 188 -6.33 -22.27 10.85
C MET A 188 -6.63 -22.40 12.34
N VAL A 189 -7.36 -21.44 12.91
CA VAL A 189 -7.81 -21.51 14.32
C VAL A 189 -8.80 -22.65 14.51
N ALA A 190 -9.81 -22.76 13.64
CA ALA A 190 -10.81 -23.82 13.73
C ALA A 190 -10.17 -25.21 13.59
N GLY A 191 -9.26 -25.40 12.62
CA GLY A 191 -8.54 -26.67 12.48
C GLY A 191 -7.72 -27.03 13.72
N THR A 192 -7.03 -26.04 14.31
CA THR A 192 -6.23 -26.23 15.52
C THR A 192 -7.12 -26.54 16.74
N ALA A 193 -8.25 -25.83 16.90
CA ALA A 193 -9.24 -26.08 17.94
C ALA A 193 -9.88 -27.47 17.84
N LEU A 194 -9.97 -28.03 16.64
CA LEU A 194 -10.44 -29.40 16.39
C LEU A 194 -9.31 -30.45 16.46
N GLY A 195 -8.13 -30.07 16.96
CA GLY A 195 -7.02 -31.00 17.25
C GLY A 195 -6.10 -31.30 16.06
N LEU A 196 -6.20 -30.56 14.95
CA LEU A 196 -5.23 -30.67 13.86
C LEU A 196 -3.94 -29.93 14.20
N ASP A 197 -2.82 -30.50 13.77
CA ASP A 197 -1.53 -29.83 13.82
C ASP A 197 -1.49 -28.64 12.84
N SER A 198 -1.21 -27.43 13.33
CA SER A 198 -1.28 -26.21 12.53
C SER A 198 -0.30 -26.23 11.35
N GLU A 199 0.94 -26.70 11.54
CA GLU A 199 1.92 -26.76 10.46
C GLU A 199 1.56 -27.80 9.40
N GLN A 200 1.07 -28.97 9.82
CA GLN A 200 0.56 -30.00 8.91
C GLN A 200 -0.66 -29.49 8.12
N LEU A 201 -1.60 -28.81 8.79
CA LEU A 201 -2.78 -28.22 8.15
C LEU A 201 -2.36 -27.17 7.11
N TYR A 202 -1.44 -26.26 7.45
CA TYR A 202 -0.91 -25.28 6.51
C TYR A 202 -0.24 -25.95 5.29
N ARG A 203 0.58 -26.99 5.51
CA ARG A 203 1.24 -27.74 4.42
C ARG A 203 0.25 -28.41 3.49
N LEU A 204 -0.87 -28.93 4.00
CA LEU A 204 -1.96 -29.48 3.20
C LEU A 204 -2.67 -28.38 2.39
N LEU A 205 -3.07 -27.29 3.05
CA LEU A 205 -3.89 -26.25 2.43
C LEU A 205 -3.15 -25.50 1.33
N LYS A 206 -1.86 -25.20 1.49
CA LYS A 206 -1.08 -24.41 0.52
C LYS A 206 -0.86 -25.06 -0.85
N VAL A 207 -1.17 -26.35 -0.98
CA VAL A 207 -1.11 -27.11 -2.25
C VAL A 207 -2.49 -27.60 -2.69
N SER A 208 -3.54 -27.25 -1.95
CA SER A 208 -4.93 -27.64 -2.21
C SER A 208 -5.73 -26.46 -2.78
N TYR A 209 -6.97 -26.69 -3.23
CA TYR A 209 -7.82 -25.62 -3.76
C TYR A 209 -8.15 -24.50 -2.76
N GLY A 210 -7.96 -24.73 -1.45
CA GLY A 210 -8.10 -23.69 -0.41
C GLY A 210 -6.91 -22.73 -0.32
N ASP A 211 -5.87 -22.89 -1.14
CA ASP A 211 -4.68 -22.05 -1.15
C ASP A 211 -4.99 -20.58 -1.52
N SER A 212 -4.20 -19.66 -0.97
CA SER A 212 -4.13 -18.28 -1.41
C SER A 212 -2.76 -17.69 -1.11
N ARG A 213 -2.38 -16.62 -1.85
CA ARG A 213 -1.13 -15.90 -1.58
C ARG A 213 -1.07 -15.40 -0.13
N ILE A 214 -2.21 -15.00 0.43
CA ILE A 214 -2.31 -14.49 1.81
C ILE A 214 -2.21 -15.61 2.84
N LEU A 215 -2.82 -16.78 2.61
CA LEU A 215 -2.61 -17.95 3.46
C LEU A 215 -1.11 -18.28 3.56
N ARG A 216 -0.43 -18.37 2.40
CA ARG A 216 1.01 -18.67 2.38
C ARG A 216 1.85 -17.63 3.08
N ARG A 217 1.58 -16.34 2.82
CA ARG A 217 2.26 -15.23 3.46
C ARG A 217 2.06 -15.27 4.98
N HIS A 218 0.82 -15.27 5.44
CA HIS A 218 0.48 -15.16 6.85
C HIS A 218 1.05 -16.33 7.65
N MET A 219 0.80 -17.56 7.19
CA MET A 219 1.23 -18.73 7.96
C MET A 219 2.75 -18.88 7.97
N ASN A 220 3.41 -18.78 6.81
CA ASN A 220 4.83 -19.12 6.73
C ASN A 220 5.77 -17.99 7.15
N GLN A 221 5.35 -16.72 7.10
CA GLN A 221 6.25 -15.59 7.42
C GLN A 221 5.94 -14.95 8.77
N PHE A 222 4.75 -15.18 9.35
CA PHE A 222 4.30 -14.45 10.55
C PHE A 222 3.71 -15.39 11.61
N VAL A 223 2.60 -16.04 11.31
CA VAL A 223 1.77 -16.74 12.29
C VAL A 223 2.47 -17.97 12.88
N LEU A 224 3.03 -18.86 12.04
CA LEU A 224 3.59 -20.11 12.56
C LEU A 224 4.82 -19.88 13.45
N ASP A 225 5.58 -18.82 13.17
CA ASP A 225 6.79 -18.43 13.87
C ASP A 225 6.54 -17.33 14.93
N ARG A 226 5.26 -16.93 15.12
CA ARG A 226 4.79 -15.90 16.07
C ARG A 226 5.44 -14.51 15.90
N GLU A 227 5.88 -14.19 14.69
CA GLU A 227 6.44 -12.89 14.35
C GLU A 227 5.34 -11.99 13.78
N PHE A 228 4.96 -10.93 14.50
CA PHE A 228 3.87 -10.03 14.09
C PHE A 228 4.34 -8.58 13.96
N GLU A 229 5.65 -8.39 13.75
CA GLU A 229 6.25 -7.09 13.47
C GLU A 229 5.74 -6.55 12.11
N PRO A 230 5.71 -5.22 11.90
CA PRO A 230 4.98 -4.64 10.78
C PRO A 230 5.59 -4.96 9.40
N GLY A 231 4.99 -5.91 8.66
CA GLY A 231 5.22 -6.16 7.22
C GLY A 231 4.15 -5.58 6.30
N GLY A 232 2.99 -5.26 6.87
CA GLY A 232 1.84 -4.57 6.29
C GLY A 232 0.88 -4.27 7.44
N ALA A 233 1.02 -3.09 8.06
CA ALA A 233 0.34 -2.79 9.32
C ALA A 233 -1.19 -2.86 9.18
N MET A 234 -1.83 -3.47 10.18
CA MET A 234 -3.28 -3.73 10.22
C MET A 234 -4.12 -2.48 9.94
N LYS A 235 -3.75 -1.34 10.53
CA LYS A 235 -4.45 -0.06 10.32
C LYS A 235 -4.54 0.36 8.85
N TYR A 236 -3.54 0.03 8.03
CA TYR A 236 -3.54 0.38 6.62
C TYR A 236 -4.44 -0.56 5.81
N LEU A 237 -4.48 -1.85 6.16
CA LEU A 237 -5.41 -2.78 5.53
C LEU A 237 -6.86 -2.46 5.90
N HIS A 238 -7.13 -2.11 7.17
CA HIS A 238 -8.44 -1.63 7.62
C HIS A 238 -8.90 -0.41 6.79
N LYS A 239 -8.04 0.60 6.68
CA LYS A 239 -8.29 1.78 5.83
C LYS A 239 -8.57 1.39 4.38
N ASP A 240 -7.79 0.46 3.82
CA ASP A 240 -7.93 0.05 2.42
C ASP A 240 -9.23 -0.74 2.18
N VAL A 241 -9.64 -1.63 3.10
CA VAL A 241 -10.91 -2.38 2.96
C VAL A 241 -12.12 -1.47 3.14
N ALA A 242 -12.06 -0.46 4.01
CA ALA A 242 -13.11 0.56 4.11
C ALA A 242 -13.29 1.33 2.79
N LEU A 243 -12.19 1.72 2.14
CA LEU A 243 -12.23 2.34 0.81
C LEU A 243 -12.77 1.38 -0.26
N ALA A 244 -12.42 0.10 -0.20
CA ALA A 244 -12.93 -0.91 -1.12
C ALA A 244 -14.43 -1.18 -0.92
N ASN A 245 -14.92 -1.12 0.32
CA ASN A 245 -16.34 -1.27 0.62
C ASN A 245 -17.17 -0.16 -0.03
N ASN A 246 -16.71 1.10 0.05
CA ASN A 246 -17.33 2.21 -0.68
C ASN A 246 -17.35 1.98 -2.20
N LEU A 247 -16.25 1.46 -2.77
CA LEU A 247 -16.18 1.13 -4.20
C LEU A 247 -17.20 0.03 -4.59
N PHE A 248 -17.38 -0.98 -3.75
CA PHE A 248 -18.33 -2.07 -4.00
C PHE A 248 -19.78 -1.58 -3.92
N GLU A 249 -20.09 -0.68 -3.00
CA GLU A 249 -21.40 -0.03 -2.92
C GLU A 249 -21.68 0.82 -4.17
N GLN A 250 -20.70 1.59 -4.64
CA GLN A 250 -20.80 2.34 -5.91
C GLN A 250 -21.00 1.42 -7.12
N ALA A 251 -20.44 0.20 -7.09
CA ALA A 251 -20.67 -0.82 -8.11
C ALA A 251 -22.07 -1.48 -8.02
N GLY A 252 -22.88 -1.12 -7.02
CA GLY A 252 -24.24 -1.63 -6.81
C GLY A 252 -24.30 -2.95 -6.03
N LEU A 253 -23.18 -3.42 -5.47
CA LEU A 253 -23.16 -4.62 -4.64
C LEU A 253 -23.78 -4.31 -3.28
N LYS A 254 -24.77 -5.13 -2.88
CA LYS A 254 -25.49 -4.95 -1.60
C LYS A 254 -24.93 -5.80 -0.48
N GLN A 255 -24.38 -6.97 -0.81
CA GLN A 255 -23.84 -7.96 0.12
C GLN A 255 -22.46 -8.40 -0.38
N PHE A 256 -21.45 -8.20 0.47
CA PHE A 256 -20.06 -8.57 0.17
C PHE A 256 -19.30 -8.74 1.49
N LEU A 257 -18.28 -9.60 1.48
CA LEU A 257 -17.55 -10.03 2.69
C LEU A 257 -16.68 -8.92 3.29
N GLY A 258 -16.37 -7.89 2.52
CA GLY A 258 -15.52 -6.77 2.94
C GLY A 258 -16.04 -6.01 4.16
N ARG A 259 -17.36 -5.98 4.39
CA ARG A 259 -17.93 -5.37 5.61
C ARG A 259 -17.59 -6.15 6.87
N ILE A 260 -17.71 -7.48 6.80
CA ILE A 260 -17.26 -8.37 7.89
C ILE A 260 -15.76 -8.17 8.09
N ALA A 261 -15.01 -8.10 6.99
CA ALA A 261 -13.57 -7.94 7.08
C ALA A 261 -13.15 -6.64 7.77
N GLU A 262 -13.75 -5.52 7.38
CA GLU A 262 -13.55 -4.22 8.03
C GLU A 262 -13.85 -4.29 9.54
N GLN A 263 -15.00 -4.86 9.91
CA GLN A 263 -15.40 -5.01 11.32
C GLN A 263 -14.41 -5.87 12.12
N SER A 264 -13.94 -7.00 11.57
CA SER A 264 -12.96 -7.85 12.25
C SER A 264 -11.65 -7.11 12.48
N PHE A 265 -11.15 -6.37 11.47
CA PHE A 265 -9.93 -5.58 11.63
C PHE A 265 -10.12 -4.43 12.63
N ALA A 266 -11.27 -3.77 12.65
CA ALA A 266 -11.60 -2.75 13.64
C ALA A 266 -11.55 -3.32 15.07
N GLY A 267 -12.20 -4.46 15.32
CA GLY A 267 -12.20 -5.12 16.63
C GLY A 267 -10.81 -5.61 17.07
N ALA A 268 -9.95 -6.03 16.14
CA ALA A 268 -8.56 -6.35 16.44
C ALA A 268 -7.72 -5.10 16.76
N MET A 269 -7.97 -3.98 16.07
CA MET A 269 -7.32 -2.70 16.34
C MET A 269 -7.66 -2.16 17.74
N GLU A 270 -8.90 -2.33 18.20
CA GLU A 270 -9.34 -1.99 19.56
C GLU A 270 -8.60 -2.79 20.64
N GLN A 271 -8.09 -3.98 20.28
CA GLN A 271 -7.24 -4.81 21.14
C GLN A 271 -5.74 -4.46 21.05
N GLY A 272 -5.40 -3.31 20.47
CA GLY A 272 -4.03 -2.80 20.40
C GLY A 272 -3.20 -3.35 19.23
N LEU A 273 -3.80 -4.06 18.28
CA LEU A 273 -3.08 -4.70 17.16
C LEU A 273 -2.87 -3.80 15.94
N SER A 274 -3.15 -2.50 16.06
CA SER A 274 -3.14 -1.55 14.94
C SER A 274 -1.80 -1.46 14.20
N GLU A 275 -0.69 -1.53 14.93
CA GLU A 275 0.67 -1.43 14.38
C GLU A 275 1.23 -2.77 13.94
N ASN A 276 0.66 -3.90 14.39
CA ASN A 276 1.11 -5.22 13.99
C ASN A 276 0.84 -5.50 12.51
N ASP A 277 1.53 -6.49 11.96
CA ASP A 277 1.18 -7.03 10.64
C ASP A 277 -0.29 -7.48 10.61
N MET A 278 -0.93 -7.30 9.45
CA MET A 278 -2.31 -7.73 9.20
C MET A 278 -2.60 -9.21 9.55
N SER A 279 -1.58 -10.08 9.54
CA SER A 279 -1.68 -11.47 10.02
C SER A 279 -2.00 -11.62 11.51
N ALA A 280 -1.77 -10.58 12.32
CA ALA A 280 -2.13 -10.57 13.74
C ALA A 280 -3.65 -10.60 14.00
N ILE A 281 -4.47 -10.48 12.95
CA ILE A 281 -5.93 -10.68 13.00
C ILE A 281 -6.32 -12.06 13.53
N ILE A 282 -5.40 -13.03 13.53
CA ILE A 282 -5.60 -14.36 14.10
C ILE A 282 -5.67 -14.36 15.64
N LYS A 283 -5.03 -13.39 16.31
CA LYS A 283 -4.88 -13.41 17.79
C LYS A 283 -6.21 -13.33 18.56
N PRO A 284 -7.18 -12.48 18.17
CA PRO A 284 -8.50 -12.50 18.80
C PRO A 284 -9.21 -13.86 18.66
N LEU A 285 -9.12 -14.47 17.48
CA LEU A 285 -9.74 -15.77 17.20
C LEU A 285 -9.09 -16.90 18.02
N GLU A 286 -7.76 -16.89 18.15
CA GLU A 286 -7.00 -17.78 19.04
C GLU A 286 -7.49 -17.69 20.48
N LYS A 287 -7.71 -16.46 20.97
CA LYS A 287 -8.22 -16.20 22.33
C LYS A 287 -9.66 -16.72 22.50
N GLU A 288 -10.53 -16.55 21.51
CA GLU A 288 -11.91 -17.03 21.54
C GLU A 288 -11.98 -18.57 21.61
N CYS A 289 -11.13 -19.25 20.86
CA CYS A 289 -11.10 -20.71 20.78
C CYS A 289 -10.14 -21.36 21.80
N ASN A 290 -9.43 -20.57 22.61
CA ASN A 290 -8.42 -21.03 23.56
C ASN A 290 -7.36 -21.96 22.93
N VAL A 291 -6.83 -21.56 21.76
CA VAL A 291 -5.76 -22.27 21.03
C VAL A 291 -4.71 -21.30 20.51
N VAL A 292 -3.53 -21.82 20.16
CA VAL A 292 -2.48 -21.05 19.49
C VAL A 292 -2.09 -21.77 18.20
N VAL A 293 -2.07 -21.03 17.09
CA VAL A 293 -1.59 -21.50 15.80
C VAL A 293 -0.10 -21.20 15.72
N SER A 294 0.74 -22.24 15.74
CA SER A 294 2.20 -22.15 15.73
C SER A 294 2.84 -23.40 15.14
N ARG A 295 4.17 -23.38 14.91
CA ARG A 295 4.92 -24.63 14.67
C ARG A 295 4.97 -25.49 15.92
N ARG A 296 5.12 -26.80 15.75
CA ARG A 296 5.34 -27.73 16.88
C ARG A 296 6.56 -27.29 17.69
N GLY A 297 6.41 -27.25 19.02
CA GLY A 297 7.49 -26.91 19.96
C GLY A 297 7.49 -25.46 20.45
N PHE A 298 6.58 -24.61 19.95
CA PHE A 298 6.22 -23.36 20.62
C PHE A 298 5.28 -23.66 21.80
N ASN A 299 5.84 -24.09 22.93
CA ASN A 299 5.14 -24.15 24.22
C ASN A 299 5.77 -23.15 25.18
#